data_AF-A0A662H924-F1
#
_entry.id   AF-A0A662H924-F1
#
_cell.length_a   1.000
_cell.length_b   1.000
_cell.length_c   1.000
_cell.angle_alpha   90.00
_cell.angle_beta   90.00
_cell.angle_gamma   90.00
#
_symmetry.space_group_name_H-M   'P 1'
#
loop_
_entity.id
_entity.type
_entity.pdbx_description
1 polymer ?
#
loop_
_entity_poly.entity_id
_entity_poly.type
_entity_poly.pdbx_seq_one_letter_code
_entity_poly.pdbx_strand_id
1 'polypeptide(L)'
;MVGISLSGKYVINVRIEVHGIVEKADIVGAVFGQTEGLLGEELDMRELQKSGRLGRIDVKTERTGNKTIGFIRIPSNLDRVETALIAAAIETVDRVGPYHARVEVLNIEDVRVEKRKRIIERAKELLKKLESTTPESRELMEEVLKSIRAAELRSYGPEKLPAGPDVSRSDTIIVVEGRADVINLLKHGYGNVIALEGAGSQIPKTIIELSKRKNVVLFVDGDRGGELIIRNVLGSVDVDYIARAPQGREVEELTGKEIAKALRNKLPAEEYLETLTKEKRTVKRVQQAKPQIKGEEVKVDLIEGFNIPDEVKEEVGKLKGTLEAIIYDENWKPIEKLAVKDLVNRLQNIENAN
;
A
#
# COMPACT_ATOMS: atom_id res chain seq x y z
N MET A 1 23.14 -21.81 -24.14
CA MET A 1 23.16 -21.84 -22.66
C MET A 1 22.20 -22.92 -22.21
N VAL A 2 22.73 -23.96 -21.57
CA VAL A 2 21.96 -25.13 -21.12
C VAL A 2 20.87 -24.68 -20.15
N GLY A 3 19.61 -24.87 -20.52
CA GLY A 3 18.46 -24.55 -19.70
C GLY A 3 18.38 -25.50 -18.52
N ILE A 4 18.88 -25.07 -17.35
CA ILE A 4 18.64 -25.76 -16.09
C ILE A 4 17.15 -25.60 -15.79
N SER A 5 16.42 -26.72 -15.77
CA SER A 5 15.03 -26.76 -15.32
C SER A 5 14.99 -26.32 -13.85
N LEU A 6 14.65 -25.05 -13.60
CA LEU A 6 14.37 -24.53 -12.27
C LEU A 6 13.00 -25.07 -11.80
N SER A 7 12.93 -26.38 -11.54
CA SER A 7 11.81 -27.03 -10.86
C SER A 7 12.05 -26.96 -9.35
N GLY A 8 11.56 -25.89 -8.73
CA GLY A 8 11.66 -25.61 -7.31
C GLY A 8 10.73 -24.46 -6.96
N LYS A 9 10.29 -24.35 -5.69
CA LYS A 9 9.78 -23.11 -5.09
C LYS A 9 10.94 -22.24 -4.58
N TYR A 10 11.97 -22.90 -4.06
CA TYR A 10 13.19 -22.29 -3.55
C TYR A 10 14.43 -22.94 -4.19
N VAL A 11 15.55 -22.25 -4.13
CA VAL A 11 16.87 -22.79 -4.47
C VAL A 11 17.84 -22.44 -3.36
N ILE A 12 18.44 -23.45 -2.73
CA ILE A 12 19.49 -23.28 -1.73
C ILE A 12 20.82 -23.19 -2.48
N ASN A 13 21.55 -22.08 -2.31
CA ASN A 13 22.90 -21.93 -2.84
C ASN A 13 23.90 -22.01 -1.69
N VAL A 14 24.86 -22.91 -1.82
CA VAL A 14 25.83 -23.22 -0.76
C VAL A 14 27.23 -23.19 -1.36
N ARG A 15 28.18 -22.67 -0.60
CA ARG A 15 29.61 -22.72 -0.90
C ARG A 15 30.25 -23.73 0.05
N ILE A 16 31.09 -24.60 -0.50
CA ILE A 16 31.90 -25.55 0.27
C ILE A 16 33.38 -25.36 -0.07
N GLU A 17 34.22 -25.26 0.94
CA GLU A 17 35.68 -25.24 0.80
C GLU A 17 36.26 -26.49 1.46
N VAL A 18 36.89 -27.35 0.67
CA VAL A 18 37.49 -28.60 1.13
C VAL A 18 39.01 -28.48 1.10
N HIS A 19 39.66 -28.83 2.20
CA HIS A 19 41.12 -28.84 2.34
C HIS A 19 41.76 -30.12 1.75
N GLY A 20 41.39 -30.42 0.51
CA GLY A 20 41.87 -31.57 -0.23
C GLY A 20 41.29 -31.63 -1.64
N ILE A 21 41.71 -32.66 -2.38
CA ILE A 21 41.21 -32.92 -3.74
C ILE A 21 40.05 -33.91 -3.61
N VAL A 22 38.86 -33.48 -4.01
CA VAL A 22 37.64 -34.28 -3.95
C VAL A 22 36.84 -34.11 -5.24
N GLU A 23 36.05 -35.12 -5.58
CA GLU A 23 35.17 -35.09 -6.73
C GLU A 23 33.75 -34.63 -6.34
N LYS A 24 32.93 -34.37 -7.37
CA LYS A 24 31.51 -34.05 -7.20
C LYS A 24 30.77 -35.13 -6.40
N ALA A 25 31.08 -36.41 -6.64
CA ALA A 25 30.44 -37.53 -5.96
C ALA A 25 30.73 -37.53 -4.44
N ASP A 26 31.95 -37.18 -4.04
CA ASP A 26 32.34 -37.12 -2.64
C ASP A 26 31.58 -36.02 -1.89
N ILE A 27 31.45 -34.84 -2.49
CA ILE A 27 30.71 -33.71 -1.90
C ILE A 27 29.24 -34.08 -1.73
N VAL A 28 28.61 -34.66 -2.75
CA VAL A 28 27.22 -35.11 -2.67
C VAL A 28 27.06 -36.19 -1.60
N GLY A 29 27.99 -37.14 -1.55
CA GLY A 29 28.00 -38.20 -0.54
C GLY A 29 28.12 -37.67 0.89
N ALA A 30 28.99 -36.68 1.10
CA ALA A 30 29.16 -36.02 2.39
C ALA A 30 27.90 -35.26 2.83
N VAL A 31 27.29 -34.49 1.92
CA VAL A 31 26.06 -33.76 2.22
C VAL A 31 24.95 -34.72 2.63
N PHE A 32 24.71 -35.81 1.88
CA PHE A 32 23.68 -36.77 2.29
C PHE A 32 24.06 -37.52 3.56
N GLY A 33 25.29 -38.02 3.67
CA GLY A 33 25.68 -38.88 4.79
C GLY A 33 25.74 -38.16 6.13
N GLN A 34 26.17 -36.90 6.16
CA GLN A 34 26.25 -36.14 7.40
C GLN A 34 24.92 -35.44 7.77
N THR A 35 23.99 -35.28 6.83
CA THR A 35 22.65 -34.72 7.13
C THR A 35 21.60 -35.78 7.46
N GLU A 36 21.87 -37.05 7.12
CA GLU A 36 21.00 -38.19 7.40
C GLU A 36 20.74 -38.35 8.91
N GLY A 37 19.48 -38.50 9.29
CA GLY A 37 19.07 -38.70 10.68
C GLY A 37 19.06 -37.45 11.58
N LEU A 38 19.52 -36.28 11.12
CA LEU A 38 19.54 -35.06 11.95
C LEU A 38 18.17 -34.42 12.15
N LEU A 39 17.28 -34.51 11.17
CA LEU A 39 16.01 -33.78 11.11
C LEU A 39 14.77 -34.71 11.14
N GLY A 40 14.96 -36.00 11.43
CA GLY A 40 13.93 -37.03 11.36
C GLY A 40 13.66 -37.52 9.93
N GLU A 41 12.85 -38.59 9.80
CA GLU A 41 12.61 -39.26 8.51
C GLU A 41 11.88 -38.37 7.49
N GLU A 42 10.98 -37.49 7.94
CA GLU A 42 10.19 -36.62 7.05
C GLU A 42 11.04 -35.55 6.33
N LEU A 43 12.17 -35.18 6.93
CA LEU A 43 13.13 -34.20 6.41
C LEU A 43 14.43 -34.85 5.93
N ASP A 44 14.45 -36.17 5.78
CA ASP A 44 15.61 -36.86 5.21
C ASP A 44 15.82 -36.45 3.74
N MET A 45 17.02 -35.97 3.41
CA MET A 45 17.29 -35.43 2.08
C MET A 45 17.17 -36.49 0.97
N ARG A 46 17.47 -37.77 1.24
CA ARG A 46 17.36 -38.84 0.23
C ARG A 46 15.90 -39.15 -0.05
N GLU A 47 15.07 -39.25 0.98
CA GLU A 47 13.62 -39.48 0.84
C GLU A 47 12.91 -38.28 0.20
N LEU A 48 13.32 -37.06 0.57
CA LEU A 48 12.84 -35.84 -0.07
C LEU A 48 13.22 -35.77 -1.55
N GLN A 49 14.39 -36.26 -1.95
CA GLN A 49 14.79 -36.33 -3.35
C GLN A 49 14.02 -37.42 -4.12
N LYS A 50 13.79 -38.60 -3.53
CA LYS A 50 12.97 -39.68 -4.12
C LYS A 50 11.52 -39.24 -4.34
N SER A 51 10.94 -38.54 -3.37
CA SER A 51 9.58 -38.00 -3.46
C SER A 51 9.45 -36.77 -4.36
N GLY A 52 10.56 -36.21 -4.86
CA GLY A 52 10.57 -35.02 -5.72
C GLY A 52 10.30 -33.69 -4.98
N ARG A 53 10.24 -33.72 -3.64
CA ARG A 53 10.16 -32.52 -2.79
C ARG A 53 11.49 -31.75 -2.78
N LEU A 54 12.61 -32.46 -2.91
CA LEU A 54 13.94 -31.90 -3.12
C LEU A 54 14.45 -32.25 -4.54
N GLY A 55 15.05 -31.29 -5.21
CA GLY A 55 15.62 -31.46 -6.54
C GLY A 55 16.96 -32.20 -6.52
N ARG A 56 17.53 -32.37 -7.72
CA ARG A 56 18.90 -32.88 -7.86
C ARG A 56 19.89 -31.86 -7.29
N ILE A 57 20.86 -32.35 -6.53
CA ILE A 57 21.98 -31.55 -6.03
C ILE A 57 22.93 -31.33 -7.20
N ASP A 58 22.97 -30.10 -7.69
CA ASP A 58 23.98 -29.71 -8.67
C ASP A 58 25.20 -29.15 -7.96
N VAL A 59 26.38 -29.65 -8.33
CA VAL A 59 27.65 -29.27 -7.75
C VAL A 59 28.57 -28.90 -8.88
N LYS A 60 29.18 -27.72 -8.77
CA LYS A 60 30.30 -27.27 -9.59
C LYS A 60 31.53 -27.18 -8.70
N THR A 61 32.64 -27.76 -9.14
CA THR A 61 33.89 -27.73 -8.39
C THR A 61 34.96 -26.99 -9.18
N GLU A 62 35.74 -26.21 -8.47
CA GLU A 62 36.93 -25.54 -8.96
C GLU A 62 38.11 -25.91 -8.07
N ARG A 63 39.24 -26.25 -8.69
CA ARG A 63 40.45 -26.63 -7.96
C ARG A 63 41.40 -25.45 -7.89
N THR A 64 41.81 -25.11 -6.67
CA THR A 64 42.79 -24.05 -6.41
C THR A 64 43.91 -24.62 -5.55
N GLY A 65 45.00 -25.04 -6.19
CA GLY A 65 46.14 -25.68 -5.52
C GLY A 65 45.75 -27.02 -4.88
N ASN A 66 45.87 -27.10 -3.55
CA ASN A 66 45.51 -28.27 -2.74
C ASN A 66 44.13 -28.16 -2.07
N LYS A 67 43.30 -27.19 -2.50
CA LYS A 67 41.94 -27.02 -2.03
C LYS A 67 40.95 -27.18 -3.18
N THR A 68 39.75 -27.65 -2.84
CA THR A 68 38.62 -27.72 -3.77
C THR A 68 37.54 -26.78 -3.27
N ILE A 69 37.12 -25.84 -4.11
CA ILE A 69 35.97 -24.96 -3.85
C ILE A 69 34.79 -25.51 -4.64
N GLY A 70 33.71 -25.84 -3.94
CA GLY A 70 32.46 -26.29 -4.53
C GLY A 70 31.36 -25.24 -4.39
N PHE A 71 30.55 -25.11 -5.43
CA PHE A 71 29.28 -24.41 -5.39
C PHE A 71 28.15 -25.42 -5.59
N ILE A 72 27.31 -25.56 -4.57
CA ILE A 72 26.20 -26.49 -4.52
C ILE A 72 24.90 -25.70 -4.72
N ARG A 73 24.04 -26.20 -5.60
CA ARG A 73 22.72 -25.65 -5.87
C ARG A 73 21.67 -26.74 -5.73
N ILE A 74 20.71 -26.54 -4.83
CA ILE A 74 19.67 -27.52 -4.50
C ILE A 74 18.29 -26.88 -4.68
N PRO A 75 17.54 -27.26 -5.71
CA PRO A 75 16.14 -26.86 -5.84
C PRO A 75 15.29 -27.51 -4.73
N SER A 76 14.32 -26.79 -4.18
CA SER A 76 13.41 -27.27 -3.13
C SER A 76 11.98 -26.88 -3.45
N ASN A 77 11.04 -27.83 -3.36
CA ASN A 77 9.59 -27.62 -3.42
C ASN A 77 8.93 -27.60 -2.03
N LEU A 78 9.75 -27.68 -0.97
CA LEU A 78 9.32 -27.62 0.44
C LEU A 78 8.76 -26.24 0.81
N ASP A 79 8.22 -26.14 2.01
CA ASP A 79 7.88 -24.84 2.57
C ASP A 79 9.13 -24.04 3.00
N ARG A 80 8.92 -22.79 3.45
CA ARG A 80 10.01 -21.89 3.83
C ARG A 80 10.79 -22.39 5.06
N VAL A 81 10.10 -22.97 6.04
CA VAL A 81 10.68 -23.40 7.31
C VAL A 81 11.47 -24.68 7.08
N GLU A 82 10.87 -25.68 6.43
CA GLU A 82 11.51 -26.92 6.02
C GLU A 82 12.75 -26.65 5.15
N THR A 83 12.65 -25.76 4.16
CA THR A 83 13.80 -25.40 3.31
C THR A 83 14.93 -24.77 4.12
N ALA A 84 14.62 -23.93 5.11
CA ALA A 84 15.63 -23.31 5.98
C ALA A 84 16.29 -24.34 6.90
N LEU A 85 15.54 -25.30 7.43
CA LEU A 85 16.08 -26.40 8.24
C LEU A 85 17.05 -27.26 7.43
N ILE A 86 16.68 -27.64 6.20
CA ILE A 86 17.56 -28.38 5.30
C ILE A 86 18.83 -27.60 5.00
N ALA A 87 18.71 -26.29 4.72
CA ALA A 87 19.88 -25.44 4.49
C ALA A 87 20.82 -25.41 5.71
N ALA A 88 20.26 -25.24 6.91
CA ALA A 88 21.03 -25.25 8.16
C ALA A 88 21.71 -26.60 8.42
N ALA A 89 21.04 -27.72 8.13
CA ALA A 89 21.65 -29.05 8.23
C ALA A 89 22.80 -29.23 7.24
N ILE A 90 22.69 -28.71 6.00
CA ILE A 90 23.82 -28.75 5.05
C ILE A 90 25.01 -27.95 5.57
N GLU A 91 24.76 -26.85 6.28
CA GLU A 91 25.81 -26.01 6.85
C GLU A 91 26.61 -26.69 7.97
N THR A 92 26.07 -27.73 8.61
CA THR A 92 26.80 -28.50 9.64
C THR A 92 27.83 -29.45 9.06
N VAL A 93 27.84 -29.65 7.73
CA VAL A 93 28.77 -30.57 7.07
C VAL A 93 30.20 -30.06 7.23
N ASP A 94 31.04 -30.85 7.91
CA ASP A 94 32.39 -30.45 8.34
C ASP A 94 33.51 -31.27 7.68
N ARG A 95 33.13 -32.30 6.91
CA ARG A 95 34.08 -33.25 6.32
C ARG A 95 33.59 -33.79 4.99
N VAL A 96 34.51 -33.93 4.04
CA VAL A 96 34.27 -34.58 2.74
C VAL A 96 35.36 -35.64 2.53
N GLY A 97 34.95 -36.91 2.57
CA GLY A 97 35.90 -38.03 2.61
C GLY A 97 36.84 -37.91 3.82
N PRO A 98 38.17 -37.98 3.65
CA PRO A 98 39.11 -37.80 4.76
C PRO A 98 39.34 -36.33 5.14
N TYR A 99 38.98 -35.37 4.28
CA TYR A 99 39.38 -33.97 4.38
C TYR A 99 38.37 -33.11 5.14
N HIS A 100 38.86 -32.14 5.90
CA HIS A 100 38.01 -31.12 6.52
C HIS A 100 37.42 -30.18 5.47
N ALA A 101 36.17 -29.81 5.70
CA ALA A 101 35.41 -28.90 4.87
C ALA A 101 34.81 -27.77 5.71
N ARG A 102 34.66 -26.60 5.09
CA ARG A 102 33.85 -25.50 5.62
C ARG A 102 32.70 -25.26 4.65
N VAL A 103 31.48 -25.34 5.15
CA VAL A 103 30.27 -25.09 4.38
C VAL A 103 29.65 -23.78 4.83
N GLU A 104 29.14 -23.01 3.87
CA GLU A 104 28.49 -21.72 4.08
C GLU A 104 27.25 -21.64 3.19
N VAL A 105 26.08 -21.44 3.78
CA VAL A 105 24.85 -21.20 3.01
C VAL A 105 24.85 -19.74 2.56
N LEU A 106 25.02 -19.52 1.25
CA LEU A 106 25.10 -18.16 0.70
C LEU A 106 23.74 -17.45 0.74
N ASN A 107 22.69 -18.14 0.27
CA ASN A 107 21.31 -17.66 0.30
C ASN A 107 20.30 -18.78 -0.02
N ILE A 108 19.03 -18.49 0.24
CA ILE A 108 17.87 -19.27 -0.23
C ILE A 108 17.06 -18.36 -1.17
N GLU A 109 17.06 -18.68 -2.46
CA GLU A 109 16.37 -17.90 -3.50
C GLU A 109 14.93 -18.37 -3.69
N ASP A 110 13.94 -17.48 -3.58
CA ASP A 110 12.57 -17.76 -4.02
C ASP A 110 12.47 -17.58 -5.54
N VAL A 111 12.37 -18.69 -6.26
CA VAL A 111 12.35 -18.65 -7.73
C VAL A 111 11.06 -18.08 -8.30
N ARG A 112 9.99 -17.93 -7.51
CA ARG A 112 8.73 -17.32 -7.97
C ARG A 112 8.90 -15.84 -8.25
N VAL A 113 9.73 -15.14 -7.48
CA VAL A 113 10.01 -13.71 -7.69
C VAL A 113 10.75 -13.53 -9.02
N GLU A 114 11.79 -14.33 -9.24
CA GLU A 114 12.60 -14.29 -10.46
C GLU A 114 11.80 -14.75 -11.69
N LYS A 115 11.00 -15.81 -11.58
CA LYS A 115 10.09 -16.26 -12.65
C LYS A 115 9.07 -15.19 -13.00
N ARG A 116 8.45 -14.54 -12.01
CA ARG A 116 7.51 -13.42 -12.26
C ARG A 116 8.20 -12.30 -13.03
N LYS A 117 9.39 -11.89 -12.61
CA LYS A 117 10.17 -10.86 -13.31
C LYS A 117 10.46 -11.24 -14.76
N ARG A 118 10.87 -12.49 -15.03
CA ARG A 118 11.12 -12.99 -16.39
C ARG A 118 9.85 -13.06 -17.24
N ILE A 119 8.73 -13.49 -16.65
CA ILE A 119 7.42 -13.49 -17.33
C ILE A 119 7.04 -12.07 -17.73
N ILE A 120 7.24 -11.10 -16.83
CA ILE A 120 6.95 -9.68 -17.08
C ILE A 120 7.81 -9.13 -18.22
N GLU A 121 9.13 -9.33 -18.16
CA GLU A 121 10.04 -8.87 -19.22
C GLU A 121 9.70 -9.54 -20.56
N ARG A 122 9.42 -10.84 -20.54
CA ARG A 122 9.01 -11.56 -21.75
C ARG A 122 7.68 -11.06 -22.30
N ALA A 123 6.71 -10.76 -21.43
CA ALA A 123 5.44 -10.17 -21.83
C ALA A 123 5.67 -8.80 -22.49
N LYS A 124 6.49 -7.92 -21.89
CA LYS A 124 6.85 -6.63 -22.48
C LYS A 124 7.48 -6.78 -23.88
N GLU A 125 8.39 -7.75 -24.05
CA GLU A 125 9.00 -8.03 -25.36
C GLU A 125 7.98 -8.50 -26.40
N LEU A 126 7.11 -9.45 -26.02
CA LEU A 126 6.08 -9.98 -26.91
C LEU A 126 5.09 -8.88 -27.33
N LEU A 127 4.71 -8.04 -26.37
CA LEU A 127 3.86 -6.88 -26.57
C LEU A 127 4.49 -5.85 -27.53
N LYS A 128 5.78 -5.54 -27.37
CA LYS A 128 6.51 -4.69 -28.33
C LYS A 128 6.53 -5.28 -29.75
N LYS A 129 6.67 -6.60 -29.88
CA LYS A 129 6.62 -7.28 -31.18
C LYS A 129 5.22 -7.28 -31.81
N LEU A 130 4.18 -7.12 -31.00
CA LEU A 130 2.79 -6.99 -31.40
C LEU A 130 2.41 -5.55 -31.81
N GLU A 131 3.32 -4.57 -31.76
CA GLU A 131 3.06 -3.16 -32.15
C GLU A 131 2.58 -2.97 -33.61
N SER A 132 2.55 -4.04 -34.41
CA SER A 132 1.80 -4.07 -35.65
C SER A 132 0.33 -4.43 -35.43
N THR A 133 -0.53 -3.40 -35.52
CA THR A 133 -1.93 -3.45 -36.04
C THR A 133 -3.07 -3.68 -35.03
N THR A 134 -3.46 -2.66 -34.23
CA THR A 134 -4.86 -2.25 -33.89
C THR A 134 -4.96 -1.44 -32.57
N PRO A 135 -5.94 -0.51 -32.42
CA PRO A 135 -6.25 0.17 -31.15
C PRO A 135 -6.65 -0.77 -30.01
N GLU A 136 -7.44 -1.82 -30.29
CA GLU A 136 -7.86 -2.80 -29.27
C GLU A 136 -6.67 -3.54 -28.63
N SER A 137 -5.63 -3.82 -29.43
CA SER A 137 -4.39 -4.43 -28.95
C SER A 137 -3.62 -3.55 -27.96
N ARG A 138 -3.76 -2.21 -28.05
CA ARG A 138 -3.12 -1.27 -27.11
C ARG A 138 -3.84 -1.22 -25.77
N GLU A 139 -5.17 -1.30 -25.77
CA GLU A 139 -5.97 -1.32 -24.54
C GLU A 139 -5.75 -2.61 -23.74
N LEU A 140 -5.79 -3.77 -24.42
CA LEU A 140 -5.45 -5.06 -23.83
C LEU A 140 -4.02 -5.06 -23.27
N MET A 141 -3.08 -4.44 -24.00
CA MET A 141 -1.69 -4.30 -23.56
C MET A 141 -1.58 -3.44 -22.29
N GLU A 142 -2.29 -2.30 -22.21
CA GLU A 142 -2.32 -1.49 -21.01
C GLU A 142 -2.90 -2.24 -19.81
N GLU A 143 -3.96 -3.01 -20.01
CA GLU A 143 -4.60 -3.79 -18.94
C GLU A 143 -3.68 -4.87 -18.39
N VAL A 144 -2.97 -5.59 -19.26
CA VAL A 144 -1.94 -6.57 -18.87
C VAL A 144 -0.81 -5.88 -18.11
N LEU A 145 -0.33 -4.72 -18.55
CA LEU A 145 0.71 -3.97 -17.82
C LEU A 145 0.23 -3.46 -16.46
N LYS A 146 -1.02 -3.00 -16.35
CA LYS A 146 -1.63 -2.56 -15.08
C LYS A 146 -1.71 -3.73 -14.08
N SER A 147 -2.18 -4.90 -14.52
CA SER A 147 -2.27 -6.09 -13.66
C SER A 147 -0.89 -6.57 -13.17
N ILE A 148 0.12 -6.54 -14.04
CA ILE A 148 1.51 -6.85 -13.68
C ILE A 148 2.02 -5.91 -12.58
N ARG A 149 1.85 -4.60 -12.75
CA ARG A 149 2.34 -3.61 -11.78
C ARG A 149 1.61 -3.71 -10.44
N ALA A 150 0.31 -4.01 -10.45
CA ALA A 150 -0.43 -4.28 -9.22
C ALA A 150 0.14 -5.50 -8.45
N ALA A 151 0.64 -6.52 -9.16
CA ALA A 151 1.28 -7.68 -8.57
C ALA A 151 2.68 -7.40 -7.98
N GLU A 152 3.24 -6.21 -8.20
CA GLU A 152 4.51 -5.76 -7.61
C GLU A 152 4.34 -5.17 -6.20
N LEU A 153 3.12 -5.14 -5.66
CA LEU A 153 2.86 -4.78 -4.27
C LEU A 153 3.72 -5.62 -3.31
N ARG A 154 4.45 -4.94 -2.43
CA ARG A 154 5.31 -5.53 -1.40
C ARG A 154 4.94 -5.00 -0.02
N SER A 155 5.50 -5.62 1.00
CA SER A 155 5.53 -5.09 2.35
C SER A 155 6.86 -4.40 2.60
N TYR A 156 6.85 -3.26 3.28
CA TYR A 156 8.03 -2.47 3.62
C TYR A 156 8.14 -2.23 5.13
N GLY A 157 9.37 -2.26 5.64
CA GLY A 157 9.67 -2.00 7.04
C GLY A 157 9.24 -3.12 8.01
N PRO A 158 9.58 -2.98 9.31
CA PRO A 158 9.17 -3.92 10.35
C PRO A 158 7.65 -4.00 10.53
N GLU A 159 6.94 -2.92 10.22
CA GLU A 159 5.48 -2.79 10.27
C GLU A 159 4.79 -3.43 9.05
N LYS A 160 5.56 -3.89 8.05
CA LYS A 160 5.08 -4.57 6.83
C LYS A 160 4.08 -3.76 5.98
N LEU A 161 4.25 -2.45 5.95
CA LEU A 161 3.38 -1.51 5.24
C LEU A 161 3.26 -1.85 3.75
N PRO A 162 2.06 -1.81 3.15
CA PRO A 162 1.87 -1.96 1.70
C PRO A 162 2.67 -0.89 0.95
N ALA A 163 3.51 -1.32 0.02
CA ALA A 163 4.46 -0.47 -0.65
C ALA A 163 4.78 -0.95 -2.06
N GLY A 164 5.21 -0.01 -2.91
CA GLY A 164 5.80 -0.31 -4.19
C GLY A 164 7.26 -0.79 -4.08
N PRO A 165 7.81 -1.38 -5.15
CA PRO A 165 9.14 -1.98 -5.15
C PRO A 165 10.29 -0.97 -5.06
N ASP A 166 10.03 0.32 -5.33
CA ASP A 166 11.07 1.35 -5.44
C ASP A 166 11.30 2.15 -4.14
N VAL A 167 10.47 1.96 -3.11
CA VAL A 167 10.53 2.77 -1.87
C VAL A 167 11.92 2.79 -1.22
N SER A 168 12.67 1.68 -1.24
CA SER A 168 14.04 1.64 -0.69
C SER A 168 15.01 2.55 -1.46
N ARG A 169 14.90 2.55 -2.79
CA ARG A 169 15.91 3.10 -3.71
C ARG A 169 15.63 4.52 -4.17
N SER A 170 14.37 4.94 -4.18
CA SER A 170 13.99 6.28 -4.64
C SER A 170 14.29 7.33 -3.59
N ASP A 171 14.80 8.49 -4.02
CA ASP A 171 15.04 9.65 -3.14
C ASP A 171 13.74 10.36 -2.73
N THR A 172 12.68 10.18 -3.51
CA THR A 172 11.33 10.68 -3.23
C THR A 172 10.37 9.52 -3.02
N ILE A 173 9.49 9.62 -2.04
CA ILE A 173 8.41 8.65 -1.78
C ILE A 173 7.05 9.34 -1.81
N ILE A 174 6.03 8.61 -2.28
CA ILE A 174 4.64 9.03 -2.23
C ILE A 174 3.97 8.28 -1.09
N VAL A 175 3.47 8.99 -0.10
CA VAL A 175 2.78 8.42 1.06
C VAL A 175 1.28 8.55 0.83
N VAL A 176 0.55 7.44 0.95
CA VAL A 176 -0.91 7.36 0.77
C VAL A 176 -1.58 6.74 1.99
N GLU A 177 -2.90 6.84 2.10
CA GLU A 177 -3.63 6.30 3.25
C GLU A 177 -3.68 4.77 3.23
N GLY A 178 -4.11 4.21 2.09
CA GLY A 178 -4.56 2.84 2.01
C GLY A 178 -3.77 1.98 1.03
N ARG A 179 -3.97 0.66 1.16
CA ARG A 179 -3.45 -0.34 0.23
C ARG A 179 -4.02 -0.17 -1.19
N ALA A 180 -5.29 0.22 -1.31
CA ALA A 180 -5.94 0.40 -2.59
C ALA A 180 -5.31 1.54 -3.40
N ASP A 181 -4.96 2.64 -2.73
CA ASP A 181 -4.20 3.75 -3.32
C ASP A 181 -2.85 3.26 -3.86
N VAL A 182 -2.10 2.50 -3.06
CA VAL A 182 -0.81 1.91 -3.48
C VAL A 182 -0.99 1.10 -4.75
N ILE A 183 -2.02 0.25 -4.82
CA ILE A 183 -2.32 -0.56 -6.00
C ILE A 183 -2.65 0.33 -7.20
N ASN A 184 -3.44 1.39 -7.02
CA ASN A 184 -3.81 2.28 -8.11
C ASN A 184 -2.59 3.05 -8.67
N LEU A 185 -1.77 3.62 -7.78
CA LEU A 185 -0.50 4.28 -8.13
C LEU A 185 0.46 3.31 -8.83
N LEU A 186 0.57 2.07 -8.38
CA LEU A 186 1.36 1.04 -9.05
C LEU A 186 0.86 0.73 -10.45
N LYS A 187 -0.46 0.53 -10.65
CA LYS A 187 -1.06 0.33 -11.99
C LYS A 187 -0.64 1.44 -12.96
N HIS A 188 -0.56 2.67 -12.45
CA HIS A 188 -0.18 3.86 -13.21
C HIS A 188 1.32 4.17 -13.24
N GLY A 189 2.17 3.28 -12.74
CA GLY A 189 3.63 3.32 -12.92
C GLY A 189 4.40 4.02 -11.81
N TYR A 190 3.77 4.33 -10.69
CA TYR A 190 4.45 4.92 -9.52
C TYR A 190 4.88 3.80 -8.57
N GLY A 191 6.15 3.40 -8.62
CA GLY A 191 6.71 2.31 -7.80
C GLY A 191 7.28 2.75 -6.45
N ASN A 192 7.37 4.05 -6.19
CA ASN A 192 7.91 4.67 -4.97
C ASN A 192 6.82 5.06 -3.96
N VAL A 193 5.69 4.36 -3.99
CA VAL A 193 4.51 4.62 -3.14
C VAL A 193 4.52 3.74 -1.88
N ILE A 194 4.05 4.25 -0.75
CA ILE A 194 3.89 3.50 0.51
C ILE A 194 2.61 3.93 1.24
N ALA A 195 1.87 2.97 1.79
CA ALA A 195 0.66 3.22 2.57
C ALA A 195 0.94 3.46 4.05
N LEU A 196 0.08 4.25 4.68
CA LEU A 196 0.00 4.45 6.13
C LEU A 196 -0.81 3.35 6.84
N GLU A 197 -1.66 2.62 6.10
CA GLU A 197 -2.67 1.66 6.60
C GLU A 197 -3.67 2.29 7.57
N GLY A 198 -4.44 3.27 7.08
CA GLY A 198 -5.74 3.66 7.65
C GLY A 198 -5.78 3.87 9.17
N ALA A 199 -5.44 5.08 9.62
CA ALA A 199 -5.95 5.71 10.85
C ALA A 199 -5.98 4.89 12.17
N GLY A 200 -5.02 4.00 12.41
CA GLY A 200 -4.59 3.74 13.79
C GLY A 200 -3.99 5.04 14.33
N SER A 201 -4.36 5.47 15.54
CA SER A 201 -4.06 6.80 16.12
C SER A 201 -2.56 7.20 16.16
N GLN A 202 -1.66 6.36 15.68
CA GLN A 202 -0.23 6.58 15.65
C GLN A 202 0.33 6.24 14.27
N ILE A 203 1.09 7.18 13.73
CA ILE A 203 1.75 7.04 12.43
C ILE A 203 2.87 6.00 12.53
N PRO A 204 2.98 5.07 11.55
CA PRO A 204 4.01 4.05 11.56
C PRO A 204 5.43 4.64 11.68
N LYS A 205 6.26 4.04 12.54
CA LYS A 205 7.66 4.49 12.75
C LYS A 205 8.46 4.42 11.46
N THR A 206 8.16 3.44 10.62
CA THR A 206 8.79 3.27 9.30
C THR A 206 8.66 4.54 8.46
N ILE A 207 7.50 5.21 8.47
CA ILE A 207 7.26 6.43 7.69
C ILE A 207 8.03 7.62 8.28
N ILE A 208 8.07 7.73 9.62
CA ILE A 208 8.82 8.77 10.33
C ILE A 208 10.33 8.64 10.09
N GLU A 209 10.85 7.41 9.97
CA GLU A 209 12.26 7.20 9.65
C GLU A 209 12.58 7.50 8.18
N LEU A 210 11.65 7.17 7.27
CA LEU A 210 11.79 7.45 5.85
C LEU A 210 11.80 8.96 5.57
N SER A 211 10.93 9.72 6.24
CA SER A 211 10.84 11.17 6.03
C SER A 211 12.12 11.92 6.37
N LYS A 212 12.91 11.43 7.32
CA LYS A 212 14.20 12.04 7.69
C LYS A 212 15.28 11.90 6.61
N ARG A 213 15.09 11.02 5.63
CA ARG A 213 16.12 10.62 4.65
C ARG A 213 15.69 10.82 3.21
N LYS A 214 14.40 11.06 2.97
CA LYS A 214 13.79 11.09 1.64
C LYS A 214 12.80 12.24 1.57
N ASN A 215 12.62 12.76 0.36
CA ASN A 215 11.60 13.74 0.06
C ASN A 215 10.22 13.06 0.07
N VAL A 216 9.28 13.59 0.86
CA VAL A 216 7.97 13.00 1.10
C VAL A 216 6.87 13.82 0.41
N VAL A 217 6.13 13.14 -0.47
CA VAL A 217 4.89 13.65 -1.04
C VAL A 217 3.71 12.92 -0.39
N LEU A 218 2.96 13.60 0.46
CA LEU A 218 1.72 13.06 1.01
C LEU A 218 0.59 13.23 -0.03
N PHE A 219 -0.01 12.13 -0.47
CA PHE A 219 -1.11 12.14 -1.43
C PHE A 219 -2.38 11.60 -0.77
N VAL A 220 -3.38 12.47 -0.61
CA VAL A 220 -4.64 12.17 0.08
C VAL A 220 -5.87 12.38 -0.80
N ASP A 221 -6.98 11.85 -0.33
CA ASP A 221 -8.30 11.98 -0.93
C ASP A 221 -8.81 13.43 -0.98
N GLY A 222 -9.72 13.66 -1.92
CA GLY A 222 -10.32 14.96 -2.19
C GLY A 222 -11.47 15.32 -1.26
N ASP A 223 -11.59 14.65 -0.12
CA ASP A 223 -12.73 14.71 0.78
C ASP A 223 -12.36 15.34 2.14
N ARG A 224 -13.23 15.20 3.14
CA ARG A 224 -12.97 15.71 4.50
C ARG A 224 -12.09 14.77 5.32
N GLY A 225 -12.08 13.47 5.02
CA GLY A 225 -11.16 12.49 5.62
C GLY A 225 -9.70 12.82 5.29
N GLY A 226 -9.41 13.09 4.02
CA GLY A 226 -8.08 13.49 3.53
C GLY A 226 -7.50 14.70 4.27
N GLU A 227 -8.34 15.68 4.61
CA GLU A 227 -7.93 16.86 5.39
C GLU A 227 -7.50 16.51 6.82
N LEU A 228 -8.17 15.54 7.46
CA LEU A 228 -7.79 15.07 8.79
C LEU A 228 -6.45 14.31 8.75
N ILE A 229 -6.23 13.54 7.69
CA ILE A 229 -4.99 12.80 7.47
C ILE A 229 -3.83 13.75 7.29
N ILE A 230 -3.98 14.80 6.47
CA ILE A 230 -2.94 15.84 6.33
C ILE A 230 -2.55 16.38 7.71
N ARG A 231 -3.53 16.78 8.53
CA ARG A 231 -3.25 17.35 9.86
C ARG A 231 -2.55 16.36 10.80
N ASN A 232 -2.95 15.09 10.76
CA ASN A 232 -2.34 14.06 11.57
C ASN A 232 -0.89 13.81 11.14
N VAL A 233 -0.66 13.68 9.82
CA VAL A 233 0.64 13.39 9.23
C VAL A 233 1.62 14.54 9.44
N LEU A 234 1.24 15.78 9.15
CA LEU A 234 2.08 16.95 9.38
C LEU A 234 2.48 17.15 10.86
N GLY A 235 1.69 16.60 11.79
CA GLY A 235 2.00 16.68 13.22
C GLY A 235 3.17 15.79 13.66
N SER A 236 3.47 14.70 12.93
CA SER A 236 4.48 13.71 13.35
C SER A 236 5.50 13.32 12.28
N VAL A 237 5.27 13.70 11.02
CA VAL A 237 6.10 13.35 9.86
C VAL A 237 6.51 14.62 9.15
N ASP A 238 7.79 14.71 8.80
CA ASP A 238 8.32 15.74 7.92
C ASP A 238 7.83 15.48 6.48
N VAL A 239 6.94 16.33 5.98
CA VAL A 239 6.34 16.21 4.65
C VAL A 239 6.76 17.43 3.84
N ASP A 240 7.38 17.22 2.69
CA ASP A 240 7.80 18.31 1.81
C ASP A 240 6.63 18.85 0.98
N TYR A 241 5.80 17.95 0.44
CA TYR A 241 4.71 18.30 -0.46
C TYR A 241 3.42 17.55 -0.17
N ILE A 242 2.30 18.20 -0.44
CA ILE A 242 0.96 17.65 -0.34
C ILE A 242 0.32 17.66 -1.73
N ALA A 243 -0.04 16.48 -2.21
CA ALA A 243 -0.90 16.29 -3.37
C ALA A 243 -2.30 15.93 -2.87
N ARG A 244 -3.33 16.41 -3.57
CA ARG A 244 -4.73 16.11 -3.24
C ARG A 244 -5.47 15.64 -4.47
N ALA A 245 -6.29 14.61 -4.29
CA ALA A 245 -7.20 14.17 -5.33
C ALA A 245 -8.24 15.28 -5.64
N PRO A 246 -8.84 15.28 -6.84
CA PRO A 246 -9.94 16.20 -7.15
C PRO A 246 -11.06 16.11 -6.11
N GLN A 247 -11.79 17.21 -5.90
CA GLN A 247 -12.82 17.28 -4.87
C GLN A 247 -13.84 16.13 -4.98
N GLY A 248 -14.04 15.41 -3.86
CA GLY A 248 -14.96 14.28 -3.77
C GLY A 248 -14.50 13.01 -4.49
N ARG A 249 -13.22 12.90 -4.87
CA ARG A 249 -12.63 11.70 -5.49
C ARG A 249 -11.62 11.07 -4.53
N GLU A 250 -11.57 9.75 -4.54
CA GLU A 250 -10.60 8.96 -3.78
C GLU A 250 -9.40 8.60 -4.66
N VAL A 251 -8.22 8.47 -4.07
CA VAL A 251 -6.97 8.16 -4.79
C VAL A 251 -7.06 6.81 -5.48
N GLU A 252 -7.78 5.84 -4.91
CA GLU A 252 -8.01 4.51 -5.50
C GLU A 252 -8.78 4.53 -6.83
N GLU A 253 -9.60 5.56 -7.08
CA GLU A 253 -10.44 5.68 -8.28
C GLU A 253 -9.83 6.57 -9.40
N LEU A 254 -8.70 7.21 -9.13
CA LEU A 254 -8.13 8.18 -10.06
C LEU A 254 -7.56 7.51 -11.31
N THR A 255 -7.80 8.16 -12.45
CA THR A 255 -7.11 7.82 -13.70
C THR A 255 -5.65 8.28 -13.65
N GLY A 256 -4.80 7.66 -14.48
CA GLY A 256 -3.40 8.08 -14.59
C GLY A 256 -3.20 9.56 -14.95
N LYS A 257 -4.14 10.18 -15.69
CA LYS A 257 -4.11 11.62 -16.00
C LYS A 257 -4.41 12.47 -14.75
N GLU A 258 -5.37 12.04 -13.93
CA GLU A 258 -5.72 12.73 -12.68
C GLU A 258 -4.59 12.62 -11.66
N ILE A 259 -3.99 11.43 -11.50
CA ILE A 259 -2.83 11.22 -10.62
C ILE A 259 -1.66 12.13 -11.05
N ALA A 260 -1.32 12.13 -12.34
CA ALA A 260 -0.23 12.95 -12.85
C ALA A 260 -0.50 14.46 -12.66
N LYS A 261 -1.77 14.89 -12.78
CA LYS A 261 -2.16 16.29 -12.53
C LYS A 261 -2.05 16.64 -11.04
N ALA A 262 -2.52 15.77 -10.15
CA ALA A 262 -2.45 15.98 -8.70
C ALA A 262 -0.99 16.08 -8.20
N LEU A 263 -0.12 15.15 -8.62
CA LEU A 263 1.30 15.16 -8.23
C LEU A 263 2.10 16.31 -8.85
N ARG A 264 1.69 16.80 -10.03
CA ARG A 264 2.30 17.99 -10.65
C ARG A 264 1.94 19.27 -9.91
N ASN A 265 0.68 19.37 -9.48
CA ASN A 265 0.13 20.52 -8.75
C ASN A 265 0.23 20.36 -7.23
N LYS A 266 1.14 19.52 -6.74
CA LYS A 266 1.41 19.37 -5.32
C LYS A 266 1.87 20.70 -4.72
N LEU A 267 1.39 21.01 -3.52
CA LEU A 267 1.73 22.22 -2.80
C LEU A 267 2.80 21.91 -1.76
N PRO A 268 3.79 22.79 -1.54
CA PRO A 268 4.67 22.68 -0.38
C PRO A 268 3.85 22.60 0.92
N ALA A 269 4.25 21.74 1.86
CA ALA A 269 3.49 21.54 3.10
C ALA A 269 3.39 22.83 3.94
N GLU A 270 4.43 23.66 3.92
CA GLU A 270 4.45 24.96 4.59
C GLU A 270 3.36 25.91 4.06
N GLU A 271 3.18 25.98 2.74
CA GLU A 271 2.15 26.81 2.09
C GLU A 271 0.74 26.33 2.48
N TYR A 272 0.55 25.01 2.62
CA TYR A 272 -0.72 24.44 3.06
C TYR A 272 -1.06 24.79 4.52
N LEU A 273 -0.06 24.88 5.40
CA LEU A 273 -0.28 25.32 6.77
C LEU A 273 -0.68 26.80 6.83
N GLU A 274 -0.17 27.63 5.92
CA GLU A 274 -0.56 29.04 5.81
C GLU A 274 -2.02 29.22 5.35
N THR A 275 -2.50 28.42 4.40
CA THR A 275 -3.91 28.49 3.95
C THR A 275 -4.85 28.11 5.09
N LEU A 276 -4.53 27.06 5.85
CA LEU A 276 -5.28 26.64 7.04
C LEU A 276 -5.34 27.69 8.15
N THR A 277 -4.23 28.43 8.37
CA THR A 277 -4.20 29.49 9.38
C THR A 277 -4.96 30.74 8.93
N LYS A 278 -4.97 31.05 7.63
CA LYS A 278 -5.79 32.13 7.05
C LYS A 278 -7.27 31.82 7.20
N GLU A 279 -7.74 30.62 6.85
CA GLU A 279 -9.14 30.21 7.03
C GLU A 279 -9.60 30.25 8.50
N LYS A 280 -8.78 29.76 9.44
CA LYS A 280 -9.06 29.86 10.87
C LYS A 280 -9.13 31.31 11.37
N ARG A 281 -8.34 32.21 10.82
CA ARG A 281 -8.40 33.66 11.12
C ARG A 281 -9.68 34.28 10.56
N THR A 282 -10.13 33.92 9.37
CA THR A 282 -11.40 34.41 8.80
C THR A 282 -12.60 33.97 9.62
N VAL A 283 -12.66 32.69 10.03
CA VAL A 283 -13.76 32.17 10.86
C VAL A 283 -13.77 32.78 12.27
N LYS A 284 -12.60 33.00 12.89
CA LYS A 284 -12.51 33.72 14.18
C LYS A 284 -12.88 35.20 14.06
N ARG A 285 -12.56 35.86 12.94
CA ARG A 285 -12.92 37.27 12.69
C ARG A 285 -14.43 37.45 12.45
N VAL A 286 -15.08 36.47 11.81
CA VAL A 286 -16.54 36.43 11.64
C VAL A 286 -17.27 36.12 12.95
N GLN A 287 -16.71 35.27 13.83
CA GLN A 287 -17.29 35.00 15.16
C GLN A 287 -17.04 36.11 16.20
N GLN A 288 -16.00 36.93 16.02
CA GLN A 288 -15.71 38.08 16.90
C GLN A 288 -16.34 39.40 16.41
N ALA A 289 -16.78 39.48 15.15
CA ALA A 289 -17.55 40.60 14.64
C ALA A 289 -19.05 40.40 14.90
N LYS A 290 -19.48 40.56 16.17
CA LYS A 290 -20.85 41.05 16.43
C LYS A 290 -20.93 42.48 15.92
N PRO A 291 -21.85 42.85 15.01
CA PRO A 291 -22.10 44.25 14.74
C PRO A 291 -22.87 44.85 15.92
N GLN A 292 -22.20 45.68 16.72
CA GLN A 292 -22.87 46.79 17.39
C GLN A 292 -22.96 47.91 16.35
N ILE A 293 -24.13 48.15 15.79
CA ILE A 293 -24.41 49.41 15.08
C ILE A 293 -25.78 49.91 15.57
N LYS A 294 -25.73 50.96 16.38
CA LYS A 294 -26.85 51.87 16.63
C LYS A 294 -27.01 52.78 15.40
N GLY A 295 -28.24 52.83 14.90
CA GLY A 295 -28.89 53.80 14.04
C GLY A 295 -28.05 54.77 13.20
N GLU A 296 -28.10 54.59 11.88
CA GLU A 296 -28.64 55.57 10.94
C GLU A 296 -29.06 54.85 9.63
N GLU A 297 -30.24 55.20 9.13
CA GLU A 297 -31.03 54.48 8.14
C GLU A 297 -30.50 54.61 6.70
N VAL A 298 -30.47 53.51 5.95
CA VAL A 298 -30.84 53.55 4.52
C VAL A 298 -31.73 52.34 4.23
N LYS A 299 -32.93 52.68 3.74
CA LYS A 299 -34.11 51.85 3.51
C LYS A 299 -33.84 50.65 2.60
N VAL A 300 -34.34 49.49 3.03
CA VAL A 300 -34.84 48.44 2.13
C VAL A 300 -36.30 48.26 2.53
N ASP A 301 -37.21 48.56 1.61
CA ASP A 301 -38.64 48.50 1.83
C ASP A 301 -39.07 47.08 2.23
N LEU A 302 -39.95 47.04 3.22
CA LEU A 302 -40.29 45.90 4.06
C LEU A 302 -41.24 44.93 3.35
N ILE A 303 -41.04 43.63 3.55
CA ILE A 303 -42.18 42.78 3.90
C ILE A 303 -42.11 42.64 5.41
N GLU A 304 -42.86 43.51 6.05
CA GLU A 304 -43.09 43.60 7.48
C GLU A 304 -43.98 42.45 7.94
N GLY A 305 -43.66 41.88 9.10
CA GLY A 305 -44.65 41.18 9.92
C GLY A 305 -44.64 39.66 9.83
N PHE A 306 -43.60 39.01 10.37
CA PHE A 306 -43.77 37.65 10.91
C PHE A 306 -43.41 37.66 12.39
N ASN A 307 -44.36 38.12 13.21
CA ASN A 307 -44.22 38.14 14.66
C ASN A 307 -44.63 36.77 15.20
N ILE A 308 -43.66 35.86 15.34
CA ILE A 308 -43.89 34.49 15.83
C ILE A 308 -44.36 34.56 17.29
N PRO A 309 -45.60 34.15 17.62
CA PRO A 309 -46.12 34.14 18.99
C PRO A 309 -45.24 33.31 19.91
N ASP A 310 -45.09 33.74 21.16
CA ASP A 310 -44.19 33.07 22.11
C ASP A 310 -44.61 31.62 22.42
N GLU A 311 -45.90 31.28 22.24
CA GLU A 311 -46.42 29.92 22.35
C GLU A 311 -45.79 28.95 21.32
N VAL A 312 -45.48 29.43 20.11
CA VAL A 312 -44.85 28.62 19.06
C VAL A 312 -43.36 28.44 19.33
N LYS A 313 -42.69 29.43 19.93
CA LYS A 313 -41.27 29.31 20.32
C LYS A 313 -41.06 28.28 21.42
N GLU A 314 -41.99 28.15 22.37
CA GLU A 314 -41.94 27.11 23.40
C GLU A 314 -42.17 25.70 22.82
N GLU A 315 -43.11 25.55 21.89
CA GLU A 315 -43.36 24.28 21.18
C GLU A 315 -42.15 23.82 20.35
N VAL A 316 -41.47 24.74 19.66
CA VAL A 316 -40.21 24.47 18.93
C VAL A 316 -39.12 23.96 19.87
N GLY A 317 -39.08 24.47 21.11
CA GLY A 317 -38.19 23.98 22.15
C GLY A 317 -38.44 22.51 22.52
N LYS A 318 -39.71 22.08 22.55
CA LYS A 318 -40.13 20.72 22.90
C LYS A 318 -39.95 19.71 21.75
N LEU A 319 -39.96 20.16 20.50
CA LEU A 319 -39.74 19.32 19.31
C LEU A 319 -38.26 19.02 19.04
N LYS A 320 -37.35 19.65 19.80
CA LYS A 320 -35.91 19.52 19.59
C LYS A 320 -35.42 18.14 20.03
N GLY A 321 -35.33 17.22 19.06
CA GLY A 321 -34.82 15.85 19.25
C GLY A 321 -35.88 14.74 19.08
N THR A 322 -37.14 15.07 18.77
CA THR A 322 -38.20 14.08 18.60
C THR A 322 -38.43 13.67 17.13
N LEU A 323 -37.79 14.35 16.17
CA LEU A 323 -37.96 14.13 14.72
C LEU A 323 -39.42 14.30 14.23
N GLU A 324 -40.21 15.07 14.99
CA GLU A 324 -41.57 15.46 14.66
C GLU A 324 -41.61 16.95 14.29
N ALA A 325 -42.55 17.31 13.43
CA ALA A 325 -42.80 18.67 12.95
C ALA A 325 -44.29 18.99 13.10
N ILE A 326 -44.60 20.25 13.40
CA ILE A 326 -45.96 20.76 13.46
C ILE A 326 -46.07 21.85 12.40
N ILE A 327 -47.07 21.73 11.53
CA ILE A 327 -47.39 22.74 10.51
C ILE A 327 -48.39 23.72 11.12
N TYR A 328 -48.15 25.02 10.97
CA TYR A 328 -49.03 26.08 11.43
C TYR A 328 -49.65 26.82 10.24
N ASP A 329 -50.86 27.36 10.43
CA ASP A 329 -51.50 28.24 9.47
C ASP A 329 -50.99 29.69 9.59
N GLU A 330 -51.45 30.56 8.71
CA GLU A 330 -51.10 31.99 8.68
C GLU A 330 -51.44 32.74 9.99
N ASN A 331 -52.29 32.17 10.85
CA ASN A 331 -52.69 32.72 12.15
C ASN A 331 -52.00 32.01 13.33
N TRP A 332 -50.95 31.21 13.07
CA TRP A 332 -50.20 30.45 14.07
C TRP A 332 -51.00 29.39 14.83
N LYS A 333 -52.07 28.87 14.22
CA LYS A 333 -52.78 27.71 14.74
C LYS A 333 -52.19 26.42 14.18
N PRO A 334 -51.96 25.38 15.01
CA PRO A 334 -51.43 24.11 14.52
C PRO A 334 -52.46 23.43 13.62
N ILE A 335 -52.09 23.19 12.37
CA ILE A 335 -52.90 22.45 11.40
C ILE A 335 -52.74 20.95 11.66
N GLU A 336 -51.51 20.46 11.72
CA GLU A 336 -51.21 19.02 11.81
C GLU A 336 -49.80 18.76 12.38
N LYS A 337 -49.63 17.66 13.13
CA LYS A 337 -48.34 17.18 13.64
C LYS A 337 -47.95 15.88 12.94
N LEU A 338 -46.74 15.83 12.37
CA LEU A 338 -46.26 14.72 11.56
C LEU A 338 -44.75 14.47 11.76
N ALA A 339 -44.25 13.35 11.23
CA ALA A 339 -42.81 13.07 11.24
C ALA A 339 -42.08 13.88 10.17
N VAL A 340 -40.85 14.35 10.46
CA VAL A 340 -40.06 15.22 9.56
C VAL A 340 -39.82 14.57 8.19
N LYS A 341 -39.74 13.24 8.12
CA LYS A 341 -39.59 12.48 6.86
C LYS A 341 -40.75 12.70 5.87
N ASP A 342 -41.95 12.98 6.37
CA ASP A 342 -43.17 13.12 5.57
C ASP A 342 -43.50 14.61 5.30
N LEU A 343 -42.71 15.53 5.84
CA LEU A 343 -42.94 16.98 5.80
C LEU A 343 -42.85 17.56 4.39
N VAL A 344 -41.85 17.15 3.61
CA VAL A 344 -41.62 17.68 2.26
C VAL A 344 -42.77 17.33 1.32
N ASN A 345 -43.29 16.10 1.42
CA ASN A 345 -44.40 15.64 0.59
C ASN A 345 -45.72 16.33 0.97
N ARG A 346 -45.90 16.71 2.24
CA ARG A 346 -47.14 17.32 2.71
C ARG A 346 -47.20 18.83 2.47
N LEU A 347 -46.07 19.53 2.62
CA LEU A 347 -45.95 20.96 2.28
C LEU A 347 -46.24 21.24 0.80
N GLN A 348 -45.91 20.31 -0.09
CA GLN A 348 -46.22 20.42 -1.52
C GLN A 348 -47.72 20.37 -1.85
N ASN A 349 -48.58 19.94 -0.90
CA ASN A 349 -50.01 19.73 -1.10
C ASN A 349 -50.90 20.71 -0.28
N ILE A 350 -50.32 21.67 0.44
CA ILE A 350 -51.07 22.64 1.26
C ILE A 350 -50.75 24.05 0.75
N GLU A 351 -51.75 24.73 0.16
CA GLU A 351 -51.57 26.06 -0.44
C GLU A 351 -51.43 27.21 0.57
N ASN A 352 -51.70 26.98 1.87
CA ASN A 352 -51.66 28.01 2.93
C ASN A 352 -50.83 27.57 4.15
N ALA A 353 -49.63 27.03 3.94
CA ALA A 353 -48.68 26.73 5.00
C ALA A 353 -47.54 27.77 5.00
N ASN A 354 -47.24 28.34 6.17
CA ASN A 354 -46.05 29.19 6.38
C ASN A 354 -44.93 28.43 7.09
#